data_AF-A0A645GUA3-F1
#
_entry.id   AF-A0A645GUA3-F1
#
_cell.length_a   1.000
_cell.length_b   1.000
_cell.length_c   1.000
_cell.angle_alpha   90.00
_cell.angle_beta   90.00
_cell.angle_gamma   90.00
#
_symmetry.space_group_name_H-M   'P 1'
#
loop_
_entity.id
_entity.type
_entity.pdbx_description
1 polymer ?
#
loop_
_entity_poly.entity_id
_entity_poly.type
_entity_poly.pdbx_seq_one_letter_code
_entity_poly.pdbx_strand_id
1 'polypeptide(L)'
;MVNLAIIGFGFALFSSPNNNAIMGSVEKEFYGVASSSLGTARLTGQAISMAIVTLLLSVYVGDAGLTQNHADLLLEGFRATFLVFTVLCTGGVFASLARGKVN
;
A
#
# COMPACT_ATOMS: atom_id res chain seq x y z
N MET A 1 -18.34 -2.66 -9.29
CA MET A 1 -18.66 -1.98 -8.01
C MET A 1 -18.21 -2.76 -6.78
N VAL A 2 -18.52 -4.06 -6.66
CA VAL A 2 -18.19 -4.87 -5.46
C VAL A 2 -16.71 -4.83 -5.08
N ASN A 3 -15.77 -4.91 -6.04
CA ASN A 3 -14.33 -4.83 -5.76
C ASN A 3 -13.92 -3.51 -5.07
N LEU A 4 -14.40 -2.37 -5.57
CA LEU A 4 -14.12 -1.06 -4.97
C LEU A 4 -14.69 -0.95 -3.55
N ALA A 5 -15.86 -1.53 -3.32
CA ALA A 5 -16.47 -1.57 -2.00
C ALA A 5 -15.65 -2.41 -1.00
N ILE A 6 -15.14 -3.57 -1.42
CA ILE A 6 -14.29 -4.42 -0.58
C ILE A 6 -12.99 -3.71 -0.20
N ILE A 7 -12.32 -3.08 -1.17
CA ILE A 7 -11.08 -2.34 -0.93
C ILE A 7 -11.34 -1.14 0.01
N GLY A 8 -12.38 -0.36 -0.27
CA GLY A 8 -12.76 0.80 0.56
C GLY A 8 -13.12 0.39 1.99
N PHE A 9 -13.84 -0.72 2.16
CA PHE A 9 -14.20 -1.25 3.46
C PHE A 9 -12.97 -1.70 4.26
N GLY A 10 -12.06 -2.47 3.65
CA GLY A 10 -10.81 -2.90 4.30
C GLY A 10 -9.92 -1.71 4.69
N PHE A 11 -9.82 -0.71 3.80
CA PHE A 11 -9.08 0.52 4.06
C PHE A 11 -9.67 1.33 5.21
N ALA A 12 -11.00 1.45 5.29
CA ALA A 12 -11.68 2.15 6.38
C ALA A 12 -11.46 1.46 7.74
N LEU A 13 -11.57 0.13 7.77
CA LEU A 13 -11.34 -0.68 8.98
C LEU A 13 -9.90 -0.59 9.50
N PHE A 14 -8.92 -0.47 8.62
CA PHE A 14 -7.52 -0.34 9.02
C PHE A 14 -7.14 1.10 9.35
N SER A 15 -7.55 2.06 8.52
CA SER A 15 -7.10 3.45 8.62
C SER A 15 -7.66 4.15 9.86
N SER A 16 -8.87 3.82 10.32
CA SER A 16 -9.48 4.46 11.50
C SER A 16 -8.78 4.05 12.83
N PRO A 17 -8.64 2.75 13.16
CA PRO A 17 -7.87 2.32 14.34
C PRO A 17 -6.38 2.62 14.22
N ASN A 18 -5.79 2.51 13.03
CA ASN A 18 -4.35 2.78 12.86
C ASN A 18 -4.02 4.24 13.17
N ASN A 19 -4.80 5.18 12.62
CA ASN A 19 -4.62 6.61 12.87
C ASN A 19 -4.87 6.95 14.35
N ASN A 20 -5.95 6.41 14.93
CA ASN A 20 -6.29 6.68 16.33
C ASN A 20 -5.23 6.16 17.30
N ALA A 21 -4.65 4.98 17.06
CA ALA A 21 -3.59 4.44 17.90
C ALA A 21 -2.30 5.27 17.83
N ILE A 22 -1.94 5.78 16.65
CA ILE A 22 -0.74 6.61 16.47
C ILE A 22 -0.93 7.97 17.15
N MET A 23 -2.07 8.63 16.89
CA MET A 23 -2.38 9.93 17.50
C MET A 23 -2.62 9.82 19.01
N GLY A 24 -3.17 8.70 19.49
CA GLY A 24 -3.36 8.43 20.91
C GLY A 24 -2.08 8.04 21.67
N SER A 25 -0.99 7.69 20.97
CA SER A 25 0.31 7.36 21.57
C SER A 25 1.21 8.58 21.77
N VAL A 26 0.74 9.78 21.44
CA VAL A 26 1.54 11.02 21.41
C VAL A 26 0.86 12.09 22.28
N GLU A 27 1.65 12.90 22.98
CA GLU A 27 1.13 14.04 23.76
C GLU A 27 0.49 15.11 22.84
N LYS A 28 -0.53 15.83 23.31
CA LYS A 28 -1.25 16.85 22.51
C LYS A 28 -0.34 17.92 21.89
N GLU A 29 0.76 18.26 22.54
CA GLU A 29 1.79 19.19 22.04
C GLU A 29 2.39 18.75 20.70
N PHE A 30 2.56 17.44 20.50
CA PHE A 30 3.23 16.89 19.31
C PHE A 30 2.26 16.40 18.23
N TYR A 31 0.96 16.67 18.34
CA TYR A 31 -0.03 16.24 17.34
C TYR A 31 0.27 16.75 15.93
N GLY A 32 0.82 17.97 15.80
CA GLY A 32 1.26 18.51 14.51
C GLY A 32 2.40 17.69 13.89
N VAL A 33 3.37 17.27 14.70
CA VAL A 33 4.51 16.44 14.28
C VAL A 33 4.07 15.00 14.00
N ALA A 34 3.16 14.45 14.80
CA ALA A 34 2.60 13.11 14.59
C ALA A 34 1.77 13.02 13.32
N SER A 35 0.89 14.00 13.07
CA SER A 35 0.07 14.08 11.86
C SER A 35 0.92 14.22 10.60
N SER A 36 1.93 15.10 10.63
CA SER A 36 2.85 15.27 9.50
C SER A 36 3.67 14.01 9.24
N SER A 37 4.20 13.37 10.29
CA SER A 37 4.93 12.09 10.19
C SER A 37 4.06 10.98 9.59
N LEU A 38 2.80 10.87 10.02
CA LEU A 38 1.83 9.93 9.47
C LEU A 38 1.56 10.21 7.98
N GLY A 39 1.37 11.48 7.63
CA GLY A 39 1.19 11.92 6.25
C GLY A 39 2.39 11.55 5.37
N THR A 40 3.60 11.81 5.84
CA THR A 40 4.85 11.44 5.16
C THR A 40 4.92 9.93 4.97
N ALA A 41 4.69 9.12 6.02
CA ALA A 41 4.73 7.67 5.92
C ALA A 41 3.75 7.13 4.85
N ARG A 42 2.56 7.74 4.75
CA ARG A 42 1.56 7.34 3.75
C ARG A 42 1.99 7.71 2.33
N LEU A 43 2.46 8.95 2.12
CA LEU A 43 2.94 9.41 0.82
C LEU A 43 4.16 8.62 0.35
N THR A 44 5.10 8.34 1.24
CA THR A 44 6.27 7.49 0.97
C THR A 44 5.83 6.09 0.56
N GLY A 45 4.88 5.47 1.28
CA GLY A 45 4.32 4.17 0.90
C GLY A 45 3.65 4.17 -0.47
N GLN A 46 2.89 5.22 -0.80
CA GLN A 46 2.28 5.37 -2.13
C GLN A 46 3.33 5.56 -3.23
N ALA A 47 4.35 6.38 -3.00
CA ALA A 47 5.44 6.61 -3.95
C ALA A 47 6.24 5.32 -4.22
N ILE A 48 6.58 4.57 -3.17
CA ILE A 48 7.25 3.27 -3.28
C ILE A 48 6.38 2.29 -4.07
N SER A 49 5.08 2.23 -3.77
CA SER A 49 4.15 1.33 -4.48
C SER A 49 4.08 1.69 -5.97
N MET A 50 3.94 2.97 -6.30
CA MET A 50 3.97 3.46 -7.68
C MET A 50 5.28 3.13 -8.39
N ALA A 51 6.41 3.31 -7.71
CA ALA A 51 7.73 2.98 -8.27
C ALA A 51 7.86 1.48 -8.58
N ILE A 52 7.40 0.60 -7.68
CA ILE A 52 7.41 -0.85 -7.90
C ILE A 52 6.54 -1.23 -9.10
N VAL A 53 5.31 -0.71 -9.17
CA VAL A 53 4.40 -0.98 -10.30
C VAL A 53 5.01 -0.49 -11.61
N THR A 54 5.57 0.71 -11.61
CA THR A 54 6.19 1.31 -12.81
C THR A 54 7.42 0.52 -13.26
N LEU A 55 8.26 0.10 -12.32
CA LEU A 55 9.44 -0.70 -12.61
C LEU A 55 9.07 -2.08 -13.17
N LEU A 56 8.09 -2.77 -12.55
CA LEU A 56 7.61 -4.05 -13.06
C LEU A 56 6.99 -3.87 -14.45
N LEU A 57 6.14 -2.87 -14.65
CA LEU A 57 5.54 -2.61 -15.96
C LEU A 57 6.63 -2.30 -17.01
N SER A 58 7.63 -1.50 -16.66
CA SER A 58 8.75 -1.19 -17.56
C SER A 58 9.59 -2.41 -17.92
N VAL A 59 9.77 -3.36 -16.98
CA VAL A 59 10.52 -4.60 -17.22
C VAL A 59 9.72 -5.60 -18.09
N TYR A 60 8.42 -5.75 -17.83
CA TYR A 60 7.58 -6.75 -18.53
C TYR A 60 7.03 -6.24 -19.88
N VAL A 61 6.71 -4.95 -20.00
CA VAL A 61 6.16 -4.35 -21.23
C VAL A 61 7.26 -3.74 -22.09
N GLY A 62 8.32 -3.20 -21.50
CA GLY A 62 9.43 -2.58 -22.24
C GLY A 62 9.02 -1.42 -23.13
N ASP A 63 9.87 -1.10 -24.13
CA ASP A 63 9.61 -0.11 -25.20
C ASP A 63 8.69 -0.66 -26.31
N ALA A 64 8.21 -1.90 -26.17
CA ALA A 64 7.23 -2.46 -27.08
C ALA A 64 5.90 -1.78 -26.78
N GLY A 65 5.59 -0.72 -27.53
CA GLY A 65 4.33 0.01 -27.44
C GLY A 65 3.13 -0.93 -27.37
N LEU A 66 2.06 -0.47 -26.72
CA LEU A 66 0.77 -1.16 -26.48
C LEU A 66 0.00 -1.51 -27.79
N THR A 67 0.70 -1.73 -28.89
CA THR A 67 0.19 -1.73 -30.27
C THR A 67 0.04 -3.14 -30.83
N GLN A 68 0.69 -4.17 -30.28
CA GLN A 68 0.51 -5.55 -30.71
C GLN A 68 0.39 -6.52 -29.53
N ASN A 69 -0.82 -6.99 -29.26
CA ASN A 69 -1.19 -8.30 -28.70
C ASN A 69 -0.33 -8.96 -27.57
N HIS A 70 0.43 -8.21 -26.78
CA HIS A 70 1.22 -8.72 -25.65
C HIS A 70 0.37 -8.84 -24.37
N ALA A 71 -0.88 -9.29 -24.49
CA ALA A 71 -1.77 -9.47 -23.34
C ALA A 71 -1.18 -10.44 -22.30
N ASP A 72 -0.43 -11.45 -22.78
CA ASP A 72 0.20 -12.46 -21.92
C ASP A 72 1.32 -11.88 -21.05
N LEU A 73 2.23 -11.07 -21.61
CA LEU A 73 3.31 -10.41 -20.86
C LEU A 73 2.78 -9.41 -19.82
N LEU A 74 1.69 -8.71 -20.18
CA LEU A 74 1.00 -7.79 -19.28
C LEU A 74 0.32 -8.53 -18.13
N LEU A 75 -0.33 -9.66 -18.42
CA LEU A 75 -0.92 -10.55 -17.42
C LEU A 75 0.13 -11.15 -16.48
N GLU A 76 1.29 -11.52 -17.01
CA GLU A 76 2.41 -12.05 -16.22
C GLU A 76 3.00 -10.97 -15.30
N GLY A 77 3.20 -9.75 -15.81
CA GLY A 77 3.60 -8.59 -15.01
C GLY A 77 2.59 -8.24 -13.91
N PHE A 78 1.29 -8.30 -14.19
CA PHE A 78 0.25 -8.11 -13.17
C PHE A 78 0.30 -9.21 -12.11
N ARG A 79 0.41 -10.49 -12.49
CA ARG A 79 0.55 -11.60 -11.54
C ARG A 79 1.77 -11.44 -10.64
N ALA A 80 2.93 -11.11 -11.21
CA ALA A 80 4.16 -10.86 -10.47
C ALA A 80 3.97 -9.70 -9.47
N THR A 81 3.36 -8.59 -9.93
CA THR A 81 3.06 -7.43 -9.09
C THR A 81 2.12 -7.80 -7.94
N PHE A 82 1.02 -8.48 -8.22
CA PHE A 82 0.08 -8.92 -7.18
C PHE A 82 0.73 -9.87 -6.18
N LEU A 83 1.63 -10.75 -6.61
CA LEU A 83 2.35 -11.67 -5.71
C LEU A 83 3.30 -10.89 -4.80
N VAL A 84 4.09 -9.96 -5.34
CA VAL A 84 4.97 -9.07 -4.55
C VAL A 84 4.16 -8.27 -3.53
N PHE A 85 3.08 -7.62 -3.96
CA PHE A 85 2.22 -6.87 -3.04
C PHE A 85 1.52 -7.78 -2.03
N THR A 86 1.16 -9.01 -2.39
CA THR A 86 0.59 -9.98 -1.45
C THR A 86 1.59 -10.30 -0.34
N VAL A 87 2.83 -10.65 -0.68
CA VAL A 87 3.89 -10.94 0.31
C VAL A 87 4.18 -9.71 1.18
N LEU A 88 4.29 -8.53 0.56
CA LEU A 88 4.51 -7.27 1.27
C LEU A 88 3.36 -6.96 2.24
N CYS A 89 2.10 -7.12 1.80
CA CYS A 89 0.91 -6.90 2.61
C CYS A 89 0.81 -7.91 3.74
N THR A 90 1.09 -9.19 3.49
CA THR A 90 1.11 -10.22 4.54
C THR A 90 2.15 -9.87 5.60
N GLY A 91 3.37 -9.50 5.21
CA GLY A 91 4.39 -9.00 6.14
C GLY A 91 3.92 -7.76 6.91
N GLY A 92 3.26 -6.82 6.24
CA GLY A 92 2.66 -5.64 6.86
C GLY A 92 1.55 -5.97 7.86
N VAL A 93 0.73 -6.98 7.60
CA VAL A 93 -0.28 -7.49 8.55
C VAL A 93 0.39 -8.06 9.78
N PHE A 94 1.46 -8.85 9.64
CA PHE A 94 2.23 -9.36 10.79
C PHE A 94 2.87 -8.23 11.59
N ALA A 95 3.49 -7.24 10.94
CA ALA A 95 4.03 -6.06 11.62
C ALA A 95 2.91 -5.27 12.34
N SER A 96 1.73 -5.15 11.72
CA SER A 96 0.59 -4.48 12.34
C SER A 96 0.00 -5.27 13.51
N LEU A 97 0.03 -6.60 13.47
CA LEU A 97 -0.40 -7.47 14.58
C LEU A 97 0.63 -7.50 15.72
N ALA A 98 1.92 -7.43 15.40
CA ALA A 98 3.02 -7.33 16.36
C ALA A 98 3.01 -6.00 17.13
N ARG A 99 2.25 -5.00 16.65
CA ARG A 99 2.01 -3.71 17.31
C ARG A 99 1.06 -3.85 18.50
N GLY A 100 1.38 -4.76 19.43
CA GLY A 100 0.59 -5.21 20.57
C GLY A 100 -0.24 -4.14 21.29
N LYS A 101 -1.32 -4.60 21.94
CA LYS A 101 -2.32 -3.80 22.68
C LYS A 101 -1.70 -2.58 23.37
N VAL A 102 -1.91 -1.41 22.77
CA VAL A 102 -1.78 -0.13 23.47
C VAL A 102 -3.07 0.01 24.27
N ASN A 103 -3.01 -0.42 25.52
CA ASN A 103 -4.04 -0.21 26.54
C ASN A 103 -3.84 1.18 27.17
#